data_AF-A0A519CBV7-F1
#
_entry.id   AF-A0A519CBV7-F1
#
_cell.length_a   1.000
_cell.length_b   1.000
_cell.length_c   1.000
_cell.angle_alpha   90.00
_cell.angle_beta   90.00
_cell.angle_gamma   90.00
#
_symmetry.space_group_name_H-M   'P 1'
#
loop_
_entity.id
_entity.type
_entity.pdbx_description
1 polymer ?
#
loop_
_entity_poly.entity_id
_entity_poly.type
_entity_poly.pdbx_seq_one_letter_code
_entity_poly.pdbx_strand_id
1 'polypeptide(L)'
;MKVPEHLAKPLLEQLEDQETSEDCLVIRGSALGYAILDNIDKRDECINKFIESSEPELSGNQLARELQARAVGKILLGKSADELLTRAKEIFEIELEKALPDLPEDLAIDVATEPLRNARQARSGLMENAFLAKEWALCMSEGEHGRSIIPDYLLYQPHREGYPIEFVAKGIHTEDMEMAIKGVEMQDEFLNYVIEVGYLKPWEETYFTSYAISLISRKLLD
;
A
#
# COMPACT_ATOMS: atom_id res chain seq x y z
N MET A 1 12.89 -1.75 -10.17
CA MET A 1 11.87 -2.68 -10.72
C MET A 1 11.91 -2.60 -12.23
N LYS A 2 11.97 -3.72 -12.97
CA LYS A 2 11.94 -3.71 -14.43
C LYS A 2 10.74 -4.51 -14.91
N VAL A 3 9.93 -3.92 -15.78
CA VAL A 3 8.83 -4.65 -16.44
C VAL A 3 9.41 -5.68 -17.39
N PRO A 4 8.99 -6.94 -17.33
CA PRO A 4 9.33 -7.91 -18.36
C PRO A 4 8.94 -7.37 -19.75
N GLU A 5 9.84 -7.44 -20.74
CA GLU A 5 9.62 -6.84 -22.06
C GLU A 5 8.31 -7.31 -22.73
N HIS A 6 7.92 -8.57 -22.49
CA HIS A 6 6.70 -9.16 -23.01
C HIS A 6 5.41 -8.56 -22.41
N LEU A 7 5.49 -7.90 -21.25
CA LEU A 7 4.37 -7.20 -20.61
C LEU A 7 4.32 -5.71 -20.95
N ALA A 8 5.44 -5.12 -21.37
CA ALA A 8 5.53 -3.67 -21.61
C ALA A 8 4.58 -3.20 -22.72
N LYS A 9 4.53 -3.90 -23.86
CA LYS A 9 3.68 -3.52 -24.99
C LYS A 9 2.19 -3.68 -24.68
N PRO A 10 1.69 -4.83 -24.18
CA PRO A 10 0.28 -4.96 -23.80
C PRO A 10 -0.16 -3.96 -22.73
N LEU A 11 0.72 -3.65 -21.77
CA LEU A 11 0.44 -2.65 -20.74
C LEU A 11 0.28 -1.26 -21.36
N LEU A 12 1.13 -0.86 -22.29
CA LEU A 12 1.02 0.44 -22.96
C LEU A 12 -0.29 0.54 -23.76
N GLU A 13 -0.64 -0.48 -24.55
CA GLU A 13 -1.90 -0.52 -25.31
C GLU A 13 -3.11 -0.36 -24.37
N GLN A 14 -3.10 -1.03 -23.22
CA GLN A 14 -4.15 -0.89 -22.22
C GLN A 14 -4.23 0.52 -21.61
N LEU A 15 -3.09 1.16 -21.36
CA LEU A 15 -3.04 2.52 -20.82
C LEU A 15 -3.57 3.55 -21.81
N GLU A 16 -3.32 3.35 -23.11
CA GLU A 16 -3.88 4.17 -24.20
C GLU A 16 -5.40 4.01 -24.27
N ASP A 17 -5.92 2.78 -24.19
CA ASP A 17 -7.37 2.52 -24.18
C ASP A 17 -8.08 3.16 -22.97
N GLN A 18 -7.36 3.37 -21.86
CA GLN A 18 -7.88 3.92 -20.61
C GLN A 18 -7.70 5.44 -20.47
N GLU A 19 -7.05 6.12 -21.41
CA GLU A 19 -6.64 7.53 -21.28
C GLU A 19 -7.80 8.49 -20.98
N THR A 20 -8.98 8.20 -21.54
CA THR A 20 -10.20 9.02 -21.39
C THR A 20 -11.12 8.55 -20.27
N SER A 21 -10.71 7.57 -19.46
CA SER A 21 -11.53 7.07 -18.35
C SER A 21 -11.71 8.14 -17.27
N GLU A 22 -12.93 8.28 -16.78
CA GLU A 22 -13.29 9.09 -15.61
C GLU A 22 -13.45 8.23 -14.34
N ASP A 23 -13.29 6.91 -14.45
CA ASP A 23 -13.34 5.99 -13.31
C ASP A 23 -12.07 6.13 -12.47
N CYS A 24 -12.24 6.49 -11.18
CA CYS A 24 -11.13 6.74 -10.27
C CYS A 24 -10.20 5.53 -10.06
N LEU A 25 -10.74 4.30 -10.08
CA LEU A 25 -9.96 3.08 -9.94
C LEU A 25 -9.07 2.88 -11.17
N VAL A 26 -9.65 3.10 -12.36
CA VAL A 26 -8.92 3.04 -13.63
C VAL A 26 -7.82 4.10 -13.66
N ILE A 27 -8.12 5.36 -13.31
CA ILE A 27 -7.14 6.46 -13.35
C ILE A 27 -5.96 6.18 -12.41
N ARG A 28 -6.22 5.74 -11.17
CA ARG A 28 -5.16 5.32 -10.24
C ARG A 28 -4.36 4.13 -10.78
N GLY A 29 -5.05 3.18 -11.41
CA GLY A 29 -4.39 2.06 -12.08
C GLY A 29 -3.47 2.52 -13.20
N SER A 30 -3.92 3.46 -14.01
CA SER A 30 -3.10 4.05 -15.07
C SER A 30 -1.86 4.76 -14.50
N ALA A 31 -2.00 5.46 -13.36
CA ALA A 31 -0.84 6.03 -12.66
C ALA A 31 0.19 4.95 -12.29
N LEU A 32 -0.24 3.82 -11.73
CA LEU A 32 0.65 2.69 -11.42
C LEU A 32 1.31 2.14 -12.69
N GLY A 33 0.55 1.93 -13.77
CA GLY A 33 1.06 1.41 -15.03
C GLY A 33 2.13 2.30 -15.65
N TYR A 34 1.87 3.61 -15.76
CA TYR A 34 2.86 4.57 -16.24
C TYR A 34 4.09 4.66 -15.34
N ALA A 35 3.91 4.55 -14.01
CA ALA A 35 5.04 4.56 -13.09
C ALA A 35 5.96 3.35 -13.29
N ILE A 36 5.37 2.18 -13.51
CA ILE A 36 6.09 0.93 -13.75
C ILE A 36 6.80 0.93 -15.11
N LEU A 37 6.24 1.62 -16.11
CA LEU A 37 6.88 1.89 -17.41
C LEU A 37 7.91 3.05 -17.37
N ASP A 38 8.22 3.58 -16.18
CA ASP A 38 9.14 4.72 -15.98
C ASP A 38 8.72 6.01 -16.71
N ASN A 39 7.42 6.16 -16.99
CA ASN A 39 6.85 7.37 -17.55
C ASN A 39 6.29 8.27 -16.44
N ILE A 40 7.20 9.02 -15.83
CA ILE A 40 6.96 9.91 -14.68
C ILE A 40 5.94 10.99 -14.99
N ASP A 41 6.01 11.59 -16.18
CA ASP A 41 5.12 12.70 -16.57
C ASP A 41 3.67 12.22 -16.68
N LYS A 42 3.43 11.10 -17.38
CA LYS A 42 2.08 10.50 -17.50
C LYS A 42 1.58 9.95 -16.18
N ARG A 43 2.46 9.38 -15.35
CA ARG A 43 2.10 8.98 -13.98
C ARG A 43 1.56 10.18 -13.21
N ASP A 44 2.29 11.30 -13.19
CA ASP A 44 1.91 12.48 -12.41
C ASP A 44 0.64 13.13 -12.96
N GLU A 45 0.42 13.11 -14.28
CA GLU A 45 -0.85 13.50 -14.91
C GLU A 45 -2.01 12.65 -14.36
N CYS A 46 -1.89 11.32 -14.37
CA CYS A 46 -2.90 10.42 -13.81
C CYS A 46 -3.11 10.63 -12.31
N ILE A 47 -2.05 10.84 -11.52
CA ILE A 47 -2.17 11.10 -10.08
C ILE A 47 -2.94 12.40 -9.82
N ASN A 48 -2.66 13.48 -10.56
CA ASN A 48 -3.43 14.72 -10.42
C ASN A 48 -4.91 14.49 -10.73
N LYS A 49 -5.21 13.83 -11.86
CA LYS A 49 -6.60 13.49 -12.23
C LYS A 49 -7.29 12.64 -11.15
N PHE A 50 -6.58 11.67 -10.58
CA PHE A 50 -7.11 10.81 -9.51
C PHE A 50 -7.45 11.60 -8.24
N ILE A 51 -6.54 12.47 -7.78
CA ILE A 51 -6.75 13.27 -6.56
C ILE A 51 -7.91 14.26 -6.73
N GLU A 52 -8.08 14.81 -7.94
CA GLU A 52 -9.14 15.76 -8.30
C GLU A 52 -10.49 15.08 -8.56
N SER A 53 -10.51 13.78 -8.83
CA SER A 53 -11.74 13.01 -8.99
C SER A 53 -12.58 13.02 -7.71
N SER A 54 -13.91 12.91 -7.85
CA SER A 54 -14.81 12.76 -6.70
C SER A 54 -14.45 11.55 -5.85
N GLU A 55 -14.56 11.68 -4.53
CA GLU A 55 -14.45 10.54 -3.60
C GLU A 55 -15.58 9.54 -3.93
N PRO A 56 -15.29 8.25 -4.20
CA PRO A 56 -16.32 7.25 -4.45
C PRO A 56 -17.17 7.00 -3.19
N GLU A 57 -18.41 6.54 -3.36
CA GLU A 57 -19.32 6.19 -2.25
C GLU A 57 -18.86 4.88 -1.54
N LEU A 58 -17.79 4.99 -0.75
CA LEU A 58 -17.21 3.89 0.03
C LEU A 58 -17.42 4.11 1.54
N SER A 59 -17.22 3.05 2.32
CA SER A 59 -17.29 3.12 3.79
C SER A 59 -16.29 2.17 4.46
N GLY A 60 -16.06 2.38 5.76
CA GLY A 60 -15.15 1.57 6.57
C GLY A 60 -13.75 1.44 5.95
N ASN A 61 -13.18 0.24 6.00
CA ASN A 61 -11.84 -0.03 5.46
C ASN A 61 -11.68 0.33 3.99
N GLN A 62 -12.73 0.21 3.16
CA GLN A 62 -12.64 0.58 1.73
C GLN A 62 -12.42 2.07 1.55
N LEU A 63 -13.15 2.90 2.30
CA LEU A 63 -12.96 4.35 2.29
C LEU A 63 -11.57 4.73 2.83
N ALA A 64 -11.15 4.12 3.93
CA ALA A 64 -9.84 4.39 4.50
C ALA A 64 -8.70 4.08 3.51
N ARG A 65 -8.81 2.98 2.75
CA ARG A 65 -7.84 2.61 1.70
C ARG A 65 -7.84 3.58 0.53
N GLU A 66 -9.01 4.05 0.10
CA GLU A 66 -9.12 5.08 -0.94
C GLU A 66 -8.46 6.40 -0.49
N LEU A 67 -8.70 6.84 0.74
CA LEU A 67 -8.06 8.02 1.33
C LEU A 67 -6.53 7.86 1.41
N GLN A 68 -6.04 6.67 1.78
CA GLN A 68 -4.62 6.35 1.75
C GLN A 68 -4.03 6.45 0.34
N ALA A 69 -4.70 5.87 -0.66
CA ALA A 69 -4.23 5.94 -2.03
C ALA A 69 -4.14 7.40 -2.50
N ARG A 70 -5.11 8.25 -2.15
CA ARG A 70 -5.07 9.69 -2.45
C ARG A 70 -3.96 10.41 -1.69
N ALA A 71 -3.76 10.09 -0.41
CA ALA A 71 -2.67 10.64 0.40
C ALA A 71 -1.31 10.34 -0.22
N VAL A 72 -1.11 9.08 -0.61
CA VAL A 72 0.09 8.63 -1.33
C VAL A 72 0.29 9.39 -2.63
N GLY A 73 -0.77 9.58 -3.43
CA GLY A 73 -0.71 10.40 -4.64
C GLY A 73 -0.22 11.82 -4.34
N LYS A 74 -0.75 12.47 -3.29
CA LYS A 74 -0.28 13.80 -2.87
C LYS A 74 1.20 13.77 -2.47
N ILE A 75 1.64 12.78 -1.70
CA ILE A 75 3.05 12.63 -1.29
C ILE A 75 3.97 12.48 -2.51
N LEU A 76 3.60 11.66 -3.49
CA LEU A 76 4.39 11.47 -4.72
C LEU A 76 4.54 12.78 -5.52
N LEU A 77 3.51 13.63 -5.51
CA LEU A 77 3.53 14.96 -6.13
C LEU A 77 4.15 16.06 -5.24
N GLY A 78 4.69 15.73 -4.07
CA GLY A 78 5.27 16.70 -3.14
C GLY A 78 4.23 17.64 -2.48
N LYS A 79 2.97 17.23 -2.41
CA LYS A 79 1.86 17.96 -1.77
C LYS A 79 1.61 17.40 -0.35
N SER A 80 1.06 18.21 0.56
CA SER A 80 0.67 17.73 1.90
C SER A 80 -0.47 16.72 1.82
N ALA A 81 -0.36 15.65 2.61
CA ALA A 81 -1.34 14.57 2.70
C ALA A 81 -1.97 14.43 4.09
N ASP A 82 -1.68 15.35 5.01
CA ASP A 82 -1.95 15.20 6.45
C ASP A 82 -3.43 15.00 6.76
N GLU A 83 -4.31 15.77 6.09
CA GLU A 83 -5.76 15.65 6.25
C GLU A 83 -6.28 14.27 5.82
N LEU A 84 -5.77 13.74 4.69
CA LEU A 84 -6.18 12.45 4.17
C LEU A 84 -5.68 11.30 5.04
N LEU A 85 -4.42 11.39 5.50
CA LEU A 85 -3.85 10.41 6.42
C LEU A 85 -4.58 10.42 7.76
N THR A 86 -4.94 11.59 8.29
CA THR A 86 -5.71 11.73 9.53
C THR A 86 -7.09 11.08 9.41
N ARG A 87 -7.87 11.42 8.36
CA ARG A 87 -9.18 10.81 8.12
C ARG A 87 -9.07 9.28 7.94
N ALA A 88 -8.08 8.80 7.18
CA ALA A 88 -7.88 7.38 6.98
C ALA A 88 -7.55 6.66 8.30
N LYS A 89 -6.71 7.28 9.15
CA LYS A 89 -6.32 6.73 10.45
C LYS A 89 -7.54 6.55 11.35
N GLU A 90 -8.34 7.60 11.50
CA GLU A 90 -9.57 7.56 12.31
C GLU A 90 -10.51 6.44 11.88
N ILE A 91 -10.70 6.25 10.57
CA ILE A 91 -11.57 5.18 10.05
C ILE A 91 -10.97 3.80 10.36
N PHE A 92 -9.67 3.60 10.16
CA PHE A 92 -9.04 2.32 10.50
C PHE A 92 -9.12 1.99 11.99
N GLU A 93 -8.92 2.98 12.88
CA GLU A 93 -9.06 2.80 14.32
C GLU A 93 -10.48 2.36 14.69
N ILE A 94 -11.49 3.01 14.11
CA ILE A 94 -12.91 2.67 14.32
C ILE A 94 -13.23 1.26 13.82
N GLU A 95 -12.80 0.90 12.60
CA GLU A 95 -13.09 -0.42 12.02
C GLU A 95 -12.37 -1.54 12.75
N LEU A 96 -11.16 -1.28 13.24
CA LEU A 96 -10.44 -2.20 14.10
C LEU A 96 -11.17 -2.39 15.44
N GLU A 97 -11.57 -1.32 16.13
CA GLU A 97 -12.29 -1.40 17.41
C GLU A 97 -13.57 -2.22 17.28
N LYS A 98 -14.31 -2.08 16.17
CA LYS A 98 -15.50 -2.88 15.87
C LYS A 98 -15.19 -4.36 15.65
N ALA A 99 -14.06 -4.68 15.03
CA ALA A 99 -13.72 -6.05 14.65
C ALA A 99 -13.09 -6.87 15.79
N LEU A 100 -12.40 -6.22 16.73
CA LEU A 100 -11.66 -6.88 17.82
C LEU A 100 -12.52 -7.82 18.70
N PRO A 101 -13.74 -7.44 19.14
CA PRO A 101 -14.57 -8.30 20.00
C PRO A 101 -15.02 -9.60 19.34
N ASP A 102 -15.12 -9.61 18.01
CA ASP A 102 -15.64 -10.72 17.22
C ASP A 102 -14.52 -11.55 16.56
N LEU A 103 -13.26 -11.38 17.01
CA LEU A 103 -12.16 -12.20 16.55
C LEU A 103 -12.31 -13.65 17.04
N PRO A 104 -11.98 -14.64 16.19
CA PRO A 104 -12.03 -16.04 16.60
C PRO A 104 -10.99 -16.32 17.69
N GLU A 105 -11.36 -17.16 18.67
CA GLU A 105 -10.46 -17.57 19.76
C GLU A 105 -9.26 -18.38 19.25
N ASP A 106 -9.45 -19.17 18.18
CA ASP A 106 -8.39 -19.94 17.53
C ASP A 106 -8.11 -19.43 16.11
N LEU A 107 -7.12 -18.55 16.00
CA LEU A 107 -6.64 -17.97 14.74
C LEU A 107 -5.92 -19.00 13.85
N ALA A 108 -5.56 -20.19 14.36
CA ALA A 108 -4.79 -21.20 13.64
C ALA A 108 -5.63 -22.02 12.65
N ILE A 109 -6.95 -22.10 12.88
CA ILE A 109 -7.85 -23.00 12.15
C ILE A 109 -8.87 -22.22 11.29
N ASP A 110 -9.17 -20.97 11.65
CA ASP A 110 -10.24 -20.20 11.02
C ASP A 110 -9.74 -19.33 9.84
N VAL A 111 -9.97 -19.83 8.62
CA VAL A 111 -9.58 -19.13 7.39
C VAL A 111 -10.67 -18.13 7.02
N ALA A 112 -10.42 -16.87 7.37
CA ALA A 112 -11.08 -15.67 6.82
C ALA A 112 -12.51 -15.36 7.29
N THR A 113 -12.75 -15.35 8.60
CA THR A 113 -13.94 -14.65 9.14
C THR A 113 -13.89 -13.17 8.77
N GLU A 114 -15.05 -12.56 8.58
CA GLU A 114 -15.15 -11.15 8.24
C GLU A 114 -14.51 -10.21 9.29
N PRO A 115 -14.71 -10.42 10.61
CA PRO A 115 -14.02 -9.64 11.64
C PRO A 115 -12.49 -9.75 11.52
N LEU A 116 -11.97 -10.96 11.31
CA LEU A 116 -10.53 -11.17 11.14
C LEU A 116 -10.01 -10.45 9.90
N ARG A 117 -10.71 -10.53 8.76
CA ARG A 117 -10.35 -9.79 7.54
C ARG A 117 -10.32 -8.27 7.81
N ASN A 118 -11.34 -7.74 8.49
CA ASN A 118 -11.46 -6.32 8.75
C ASN A 118 -10.38 -5.81 9.70
N ALA A 119 -10.10 -6.54 10.79
CA ALA A 119 -9.01 -6.22 11.72
C ALA A 119 -7.65 -6.22 11.03
N ARG A 120 -7.39 -7.19 10.14
CA ARG A 120 -6.15 -7.26 9.36
C ARG A 120 -5.98 -6.09 8.41
N GLN A 121 -7.02 -5.76 7.66
CA GLN A 121 -6.99 -4.62 6.74
C GLN A 121 -6.78 -3.30 7.50
N ALA A 122 -7.43 -3.14 8.65
CA ALA A 122 -7.28 -1.96 9.49
C ALA A 122 -5.87 -1.82 10.08
N ARG A 123 -5.30 -2.90 10.65
CA ARG A 123 -3.92 -2.86 11.19
C ARG A 123 -2.86 -2.59 10.14
N SER A 124 -2.92 -3.26 8.99
CA SER A 124 -2.00 -2.95 7.88
C SER A 124 -2.19 -1.51 7.40
N GLY A 125 -3.44 -1.03 7.36
CA GLY A 125 -3.75 0.37 7.07
C GLY A 125 -3.07 1.33 8.05
N LEU A 126 -3.21 1.10 9.36
CA LEU A 126 -2.58 1.93 10.40
C LEU A 126 -1.06 1.96 10.32
N MET A 127 -0.43 0.79 10.10
CA MET A 127 1.02 0.69 9.92
C MET A 127 1.49 1.50 8.69
N GLU A 128 0.83 1.33 7.55
CA GLU A 128 1.12 2.09 6.33
C GLU A 128 0.89 3.60 6.54
N ASN A 129 -0.19 3.98 7.24
CA ASN A 129 -0.49 5.38 7.55
C ASN A 129 0.61 6.02 8.39
N ALA A 130 1.06 5.33 9.44
CA ALA A 130 2.13 5.79 10.30
C ALA A 130 3.44 5.94 9.50
N PHE A 131 3.76 5.00 8.62
CA PHE A 131 4.90 5.11 7.71
C PHE A 131 4.81 6.35 6.81
N LEU A 132 3.66 6.57 6.16
CA LEU A 132 3.43 7.70 5.27
C LEU A 132 3.47 9.06 6.00
N ALA A 133 3.02 9.08 7.27
CA ALA A 133 3.11 10.22 8.16
C ALA A 133 4.50 10.42 8.78
N LYS A 134 5.46 9.52 8.51
CA LYS A 134 6.81 9.50 9.08
C LYS A 134 6.84 9.28 10.61
N GLU A 135 5.81 8.63 11.14
CA GLU A 135 5.71 8.24 12.54
C GLU A 135 6.34 6.85 12.75
N TRP A 136 7.67 6.76 12.65
CA TRP A 136 8.39 5.49 12.60
C TRP A 136 8.13 4.57 13.80
N ALA A 137 8.10 5.15 15.01
CA ALA A 137 7.80 4.39 16.22
C ALA A 137 6.40 3.77 16.19
N LEU A 138 5.40 4.54 15.74
CA LEU A 138 4.03 4.04 15.60
C LEU A 138 3.93 2.97 14.52
N CYS A 139 4.62 3.15 13.38
CA CYS A 139 4.69 2.14 12.32
C CYS A 139 5.20 0.80 12.86
N MET A 140 6.26 0.80 13.69
CA MET A 140 6.78 -0.42 14.30
C MET A 140 5.75 -1.05 15.26
N SER A 141 5.14 -0.25 16.15
CA SER A 141 4.13 -0.74 17.09
C SER A 141 2.92 -1.36 16.39
N GLU A 142 2.44 -0.77 15.29
CA GLU A 142 1.35 -1.34 14.49
C GLU A 142 1.77 -2.64 13.78
N GLY A 143 3.03 -2.76 13.33
CA GLY A 143 3.57 -4.01 12.79
C GLY A 143 3.60 -5.13 13.82
N GLU A 144 4.04 -4.84 15.05
CA GLU A 144 4.00 -5.77 16.18
C GLU A 144 2.58 -6.22 16.53
N HIS A 145 1.63 -5.27 16.63
CA HIS A 145 0.22 -5.57 16.85
C HIS A 145 -0.40 -6.35 15.68
N GLY A 146 0.04 -6.10 14.45
CA GLY A 146 -0.40 -6.85 13.27
C GLY A 146 -0.08 -8.34 13.40
N ARG A 147 1.13 -8.67 13.86
CA ARG A 147 1.55 -10.07 14.10
C ARG A 147 0.79 -10.76 15.22
N SER A 148 0.30 -10.02 16.22
CA SER A 148 -0.49 -10.65 17.28
C SER A 148 -1.89 -11.11 16.83
N ILE A 149 -2.39 -10.58 15.71
CA ILE A 149 -3.71 -10.93 15.15
C ILE A 149 -3.62 -11.70 13.81
N ILE A 150 -2.44 -11.72 13.18
CA ILE A 150 -2.15 -12.48 11.97
C ILE A 150 -1.14 -13.56 12.35
N PRO A 151 -1.55 -14.84 12.38
CA PRO A 151 -0.59 -15.93 12.52
C PRO A 151 0.53 -15.80 11.51
N ASP A 152 1.77 -16.05 11.93
CA ASP A 152 2.97 -15.82 11.09
C ASP A 152 2.91 -16.54 9.73
N TYR A 153 2.23 -17.69 9.65
CA TYR A 153 2.07 -18.44 8.41
C TYR A 153 1.06 -17.81 7.41
N LEU A 154 0.24 -16.85 7.86
CA LEU A 154 -0.69 -16.05 7.04
C LEU A 154 -0.13 -14.68 6.67
N LEU A 155 0.99 -14.26 7.28
CA LEU A 155 1.77 -13.16 6.74
C LEU A 155 2.26 -13.61 5.37
N TYR A 156 1.76 -12.95 4.33
CA TYR A 156 2.05 -13.30 2.95
C TYR A 156 3.57 -13.28 2.78
N GLN A 157 4.13 -14.48 2.55
CA GLN A 157 5.54 -14.85 2.40
C GLN A 157 6.21 -15.46 3.64
N PRO A 158 6.26 -16.81 3.74
CA PRO A 158 6.95 -17.55 4.82
C PRO A 158 8.48 -17.33 4.90
N HIS A 159 9.04 -16.47 4.04
CA HIS A 159 10.45 -16.11 4.03
C HIS A 159 10.74 -14.74 4.67
N ARG A 160 9.71 -14.02 5.15
CA ARG A 160 9.87 -12.70 5.75
C ARG A 160 9.76 -12.76 7.27
N GLU A 161 10.72 -12.14 7.94
CA GLU A 161 10.74 -11.97 9.40
C GLU A 161 9.78 -10.87 9.91
N GLY A 162 8.99 -10.25 9.01
CA GLY A 162 8.08 -9.15 9.32
C GLY A 162 7.65 -8.37 8.07
N TYR A 163 7.08 -7.18 8.28
CA TYR A 163 6.62 -6.35 7.17
C TYR A 163 7.77 -5.50 6.58
N PRO A 164 7.88 -5.35 5.25
CA PRO A 164 8.95 -4.56 4.65
C PRO A 164 9.06 -3.14 5.20
N ILE A 165 7.93 -2.45 5.34
CA ILE A 165 7.89 -1.07 5.85
C ILE A 165 8.25 -0.94 7.32
N GLU A 166 8.06 -2.00 8.10
CA GLU A 166 8.52 -2.04 9.49
C GLU A 166 10.04 -2.08 9.56
N PHE A 167 10.70 -2.85 8.69
CA PHE A 167 12.16 -2.88 8.59
C PHE A 167 12.72 -1.52 8.17
N VAL A 168 12.09 -0.87 7.19
CA VAL A 168 12.45 0.50 6.79
C VAL A 168 12.26 1.46 7.97
N ALA A 169 11.08 1.49 8.59
CA ALA A 169 10.79 2.37 9.71
C ALA A 169 11.76 2.16 10.88
N LYS A 170 12.06 0.90 11.21
CA LYS A 170 13.00 0.54 12.28
C LYS A 170 14.42 1.00 11.94
N GLY A 171 14.92 0.70 10.75
CA GLY A 171 16.24 1.13 10.32
C GLY A 171 16.40 2.66 10.34
N ILE A 172 15.39 3.39 9.85
CA ILE A 172 15.38 4.86 9.92
C ILE A 172 15.32 5.36 11.37
N HIS A 173 14.50 4.74 12.22
CA HIS A 173 14.35 5.15 13.62
C HIS A 173 15.59 4.88 14.48
N THR A 174 16.30 3.78 14.22
CA THR A 174 17.48 3.36 14.99
C THR A 174 18.80 3.72 14.31
N GLU A 175 18.77 4.45 13.20
CA GLU A 175 19.94 4.77 12.37
C GLU A 175 20.71 3.52 11.89
N ASP A 176 19.99 2.41 11.69
CA ASP A 176 20.50 1.15 11.14
C ASP A 176 20.15 1.05 9.65
N MET A 177 21.06 1.54 8.82
CA MET A 177 20.86 1.58 7.36
C MET A 177 20.85 0.20 6.71
N GLU A 178 21.55 -0.79 7.27
CA GLU A 178 21.50 -2.16 6.77
C GLU A 178 20.08 -2.73 6.92
N MET A 179 19.42 -2.45 8.04
CA MET A 179 18.04 -2.83 8.27
C MET A 179 17.07 -2.10 7.33
N ALA A 180 17.29 -0.81 7.09
CA ALA A 180 16.45 -0.04 6.17
C ALA A 180 16.58 -0.55 4.72
N ILE A 181 17.81 -0.86 4.28
CA ILE A 181 18.09 -1.46 2.97
C ILE A 181 17.38 -2.81 2.84
N LYS A 182 17.49 -3.69 3.84
CA LYS A 182 16.78 -4.99 3.85
C LYS A 182 15.26 -4.80 3.69
N GLY A 183 14.68 -3.81 4.36
CA GLY A 183 13.26 -3.48 4.20
C GLY A 183 12.89 -3.06 2.77
N VAL A 184 13.73 -2.27 2.11
CA VAL A 184 13.55 -1.89 0.70
C VAL A 184 13.67 -3.09 -0.24
N GLU A 185 14.66 -3.95 -0.03
CA GLU A 185 14.85 -5.19 -0.81
C GLU A 185 13.62 -6.09 -0.70
N MET A 186 13.11 -6.30 0.52
CA MET A 186 11.88 -7.07 0.75
C MET A 186 10.69 -6.44 0.01
N GLN A 187 10.54 -5.11 0.00
CA GLN A 187 9.45 -4.47 -0.72
C GLN A 187 9.57 -4.66 -2.23
N ASP A 188 10.78 -4.55 -2.78
CA ASP A 188 11.04 -4.73 -4.21
C ASP A 188 10.83 -6.19 -4.65
N GLU A 189 11.24 -7.18 -3.83
CA GLU A 189 10.93 -8.60 -4.08
C GLU A 189 9.43 -8.88 -4.14
N PHE A 190 8.63 -8.24 -3.28
CA PHE A 190 7.18 -8.41 -3.29
C PHE A 190 6.57 -7.87 -4.59
N LEU A 191 6.95 -6.66 -4.97
CA LEU A 191 6.42 -6.02 -6.17
C LEU A 191 6.86 -6.77 -7.45
N ASN A 192 8.11 -7.25 -7.50
CA ASN A 192 8.59 -8.10 -8.59
C ASN A 192 7.78 -9.40 -8.69
N TYR A 193 7.56 -10.10 -7.56
CA TYR A 193 6.76 -11.33 -7.54
C TYR A 193 5.35 -11.08 -8.10
N VAL A 194 4.68 -10.03 -7.61
CA VAL A 194 3.32 -9.66 -8.05
C VAL A 194 3.26 -9.37 -9.56
N ILE A 195 4.29 -8.74 -10.12
CA ILE A 195 4.40 -8.50 -11.57
C ILE A 195 4.58 -9.83 -12.32
N GLU A 196 5.52 -10.65 -11.89
CA GLU A 196 5.88 -11.90 -12.59
C GLU A 196 4.73 -12.91 -12.63
N VAL A 197 3.98 -13.04 -11.54
CA VAL A 197 2.82 -13.95 -11.49
C VAL A 197 1.57 -13.38 -12.14
N GLY A 198 1.64 -12.16 -12.70
CA GLY A 198 0.51 -11.51 -13.36
C GLY A 198 -0.60 -11.04 -12.43
N TYR A 199 -0.32 -10.93 -11.12
CA TYR A 199 -1.25 -10.28 -10.18
C TYR A 199 -1.16 -8.76 -10.24
N LEU A 200 -0.11 -8.20 -10.84
CA LEU A 200 -0.07 -6.77 -11.12
C LEU A 200 -1.09 -6.46 -12.22
N LYS A 201 -2.28 -6.13 -11.77
CA LYS A 201 -3.37 -5.65 -12.58
C LYS A 201 -3.55 -4.19 -12.20
N PRO A 202 -2.94 -3.25 -12.96
CA PRO A 202 -3.00 -1.84 -12.61
C PRO A 202 -4.44 -1.38 -12.36
N TRP A 203 -5.41 -1.90 -13.12
CA TRP A 203 -6.84 -1.63 -12.96
C TRP A 203 -7.49 -2.18 -11.68
N GLU A 204 -6.83 -3.07 -10.92
CA GLU A 204 -7.35 -3.62 -9.65
C GLU A 204 -6.86 -2.84 -8.42
N GLU A 205 -6.19 -1.69 -8.61
CA GLU A 205 -5.77 -0.73 -7.57
C GLU A 205 -4.72 -1.24 -6.55
N THR A 206 -4.67 -2.55 -6.30
CA THR A 206 -4.23 -3.15 -5.03
C THR A 206 -2.77 -2.84 -4.68
N TYR A 207 -1.98 -2.44 -5.68
CA TYR A 207 -0.54 -2.25 -5.56
C TYR A 207 -0.09 -0.78 -5.67
N PHE A 208 -0.98 0.19 -5.90
CA PHE A 208 -0.56 1.59 -6.05
C PHE A 208 0.12 2.12 -4.77
N THR A 209 -0.51 1.94 -3.62
CA THR A 209 0.07 2.30 -2.31
C THR A 209 1.39 1.55 -2.05
N SER A 210 1.42 0.25 -2.31
CA SER A 210 2.63 -0.59 -2.12
C SER A 210 3.79 -0.13 -3.01
N TYR A 211 3.51 0.23 -4.27
CA TYR A 211 4.49 0.76 -5.20
C TYR A 211 5.03 2.11 -4.74
N ALA A 212 4.15 3.02 -4.32
CA ALA A 212 4.57 4.32 -3.84
C ALA A 212 5.38 4.23 -2.56
N ILE A 213 5.04 3.31 -1.65
CA ILE A 213 5.83 2.98 -0.47
C ILE A 213 7.25 2.54 -0.88
N SER A 214 7.40 1.69 -1.91
CA SER A 214 8.73 1.31 -2.45
C SER A 214 9.51 2.55 -2.92
N LEU A 215 8.87 3.46 -3.67
CA LEU A 215 9.51 4.71 -4.10
C LEU A 215 9.92 5.61 -2.92
N ILE A 216 9.02 5.80 -1.95
CA ILE A 216 9.27 6.61 -0.76
C ILE A 216 10.41 6.01 0.05
N SER A 217 10.41 4.69 0.24
CA SER A 217 11.45 4.00 1.02
C SER A 217 12.82 4.15 0.36
N ARG A 218 12.92 4.01 -0.97
CA ARG A 218 14.18 4.30 -1.70
C ARG A 218 14.66 5.74 -1.50
N LYS A 219 13.75 6.71 -1.61
CA LYS A 219 14.07 8.13 -1.38
C LYS A 219 14.54 8.45 0.04
N LEU A 220 14.23 7.61 1.04
CA LEU A 220 14.74 7.77 2.41
C LEU A 220 16.19 7.28 2.55
N LEU A 221 16.68 6.48 1.59
CA LEU A 221 18.05 5.96 1.56
C LEU A 221 19.00 6.78 0.68
N ASP A 222 18.45 7.65 -0.18
CA ASP A 222 19.18 8.59 -1.05
C ASP A 222 19.62 9.85 -0.27
#